data_AF-R1DLZ7-F1
#
_entry.id   AF-R1DLZ7-F1
#
_cell.length_a   1.000
_cell.length_b   1.000
_cell.length_c   1.000
_cell.angle_alpha   90.00
_cell.angle_beta   90.00
_cell.angle_gamma   90.00
#
_symmetry.space_group_name_H-M   'P 1'
#
loop_
_entity.id
_entity.type
_entity.pdbx_description
1 polymer ?
#
loop_
_entity_poly.entity_id
_entity_poly.type
_entity_poly.pdbx_seq_one_letter_code
_entity_poly.pdbx_strand_id
1 'polypeptide(L)'
;MAAKARLEALEAKLQALYAKGGEKNEYVGGFGGGHLHAESFEAVQAHEEERRRLAAEVKEARAEMKRERASLKERAAGTHDAGVWTSSLLRGDERFTSTDGELERDLAQATYGLVSAADFRQKKEEVEAAHAQREEAAAAALELKRAAEAAERKERKKQKRKAQASKLSFEDEDGDG
;
A
#
# COMPACT_ATOMS: atom_id res chain seq x y z
N MET A 1 2.67 10.98 22.41
CA MET A 1 1.92 12.03 23.15
C MET A 1 2.66 13.36 23.24
N ALA A 2 4.00 13.38 23.14
CA ALA A 2 4.78 14.62 23.18
C ALA A 2 4.39 15.66 22.11
N ALA A 3 4.13 15.23 20.85
CA ALA A 3 3.70 16.15 19.79
C ALA A 3 2.32 16.79 20.04
N LYS A 4 1.38 16.04 20.63
CA LYS A 4 0.07 16.56 21.04
C LYS A 4 0.21 17.62 22.14
N ALA A 5 0.99 17.32 23.19
CA ALA A 5 1.24 18.27 24.27
C ALA A 5 1.95 19.55 23.78
N ARG A 6 2.90 19.41 22.83
CA ARG A 6 3.56 20.53 22.18
C ARG A 6 2.59 21.40 21.39
N LEU A 7 1.67 20.79 20.62
CA LEU A 7 0.64 21.50 19.87
C LEU A 7 -0.30 22.27 20.81
N GLU A 8 -0.80 21.63 21.87
CA GLU A 8 -1.67 22.27 22.86
C GLU A 8 -0.99 23.47 23.52
N ALA A 9 0.30 23.35 23.87
CA ALA A 9 1.07 24.45 24.43
C ALA A 9 1.25 25.63 23.45
N LEU A 10 1.48 25.35 22.16
CA LEU A 10 1.62 26.40 21.14
C LEU A 10 0.27 27.08 20.83
N GLU A 11 -0.81 26.31 20.77
CA GLU A 11 -2.16 26.84 20.56
C GLU A 11 -2.61 27.72 21.74
N ALA A 12 -2.29 27.33 22.98
CA ALA A 12 -2.55 28.15 24.16
C ALA A 12 -1.78 29.49 24.13
N LYS A 13 -0.49 29.47 23.73
CA LYS A 13 0.31 30.70 23.57
C LYS A 13 -0.25 31.61 22.49
N LEU A 14 -0.63 31.04 21.35
CA LEU A 14 -1.21 31.80 20.24
C LEU A 14 -2.57 32.42 20.64
N GLN A 15 -3.42 31.68 21.36
CA GLN A 15 -4.68 32.21 21.89
C GLN A 15 -4.45 33.34 22.91
N ALA A 16 -3.45 33.22 23.78
CA ALA A 16 -3.11 34.28 24.72
C ALA A 16 -2.71 35.59 24.02
N LEU A 17 -1.95 35.51 22.91
CA LEU A 17 -1.63 36.69 22.10
C LEU A 17 -2.86 37.30 21.40
N TYR A 18 -3.78 36.46 20.92
CA TYR A 18 -5.03 36.95 20.35
C TYR A 18 -5.92 37.64 21.40
N ALA A 19 -5.99 37.09 22.62
CA ALA A 19 -6.73 37.70 23.73
C ALA A 19 -6.13 39.06 24.12
N LYS A 20 -4.80 39.17 24.15
CA LYS A 20 -4.09 40.43 24.43
C LYS A 20 -4.39 41.53 23.40
N GLY A 21 -4.67 41.17 22.15
CA GLY A 21 -5.12 42.10 21.10
C GLY A 21 -6.61 42.44 21.10
N GLY A 22 -7.38 41.94 22.06
CA GLY A 22 -8.82 42.18 22.22
C GLY A 22 -9.21 42.97 23.48
N GLU A 23 -8.25 43.40 24.31
CA GLU A 23 -8.51 44.17 25.52
C GLU A 23 -8.69 45.68 25.22
N LYS A 24 -9.96 46.07 25.03
CA LYS A 24 -10.54 47.44 25.05
C LYS A 24 -10.07 48.43 23.97
N ASN A 25 -11.04 48.83 23.14
CA ASN A 25 -10.94 49.80 22.05
C ASN A 25 -10.86 51.25 22.53
N GLU A 26 -9.67 51.87 22.47
CA GLU A 26 -9.52 53.30 22.20
C GLU A 26 -8.38 53.47 21.18
N TYR A 27 -8.68 54.15 20.08
CA TYR A 27 -7.83 54.24 18.89
C TYR A 27 -7.21 55.64 18.77
N VAL A 28 -5.89 55.69 18.54
CA VAL A 28 -5.18 56.84 17.96
C VAL A 28 -4.33 56.34 16.79
N GLY A 29 -4.93 56.19 15.59
CA GLY A 29 -4.25 55.91 14.31
C GLY A 29 -3.65 54.50 14.19
N GLY A 30 -3.93 53.59 13.25
CA GLY A 30 -4.51 53.65 11.93
C GLY A 30 -3.91 52.54 11.09
N PHE A 31 -4.22 51.28 11.42
CA PHE A 31 -4.06 50.13 10.54
C PHE A 31 -5.02 49.00 10.96
N GLY A 32 -5.76 48.46 9.98
CA GLY A 32 -6.87 47.54 10.20
C GLY A 32 -6.42 46.13 10.61
N GLY A 33 -6.99 45.64 11.71
CA GLY A 33 -6.91 44.24 12.16
C GLY A 33 -6.46 44.10 13.61
N GLY A 34 -7.41 44.15 14.56
CA GLY A 34 -7.19 43.89 16.00
C GLY A 34 -6.26 44.92 16.67
N HIS A 35 -6.81 45.83 17.47
CA HIS A 35 -6.01 46.89 18.08
C HIS A 35 -5.30 46.36 19.32
N LEU A 36 -3.99 46.12 19.19
CA LEU A 36 -3.14 45.92 20.36
C LEU A 36 -2.95 47.26 21.07
N HIS A 37 -3.22 47.33 22.37
CA HIS A 37 -2.82 48.49 23.17
C HIS A 37 -1.31 48.37 23.45
N ALA A 38 -0.51 49.15 22.74
CA ALA A 38 0.94 49.15 22.88
C ALA A 38 1.48 50.58 23.00
N GLU A 39 2.54 50.75 23.79
CA GLU A 39 3.16 52.06 24.05
C GLU A 39 3.90 52.62 22.82
N SER A 40 4.15 51.79 21.80
CA SER A 40 4.83 52.19 20.57
C SER A 40 4.43 51.32 19.35
N PHE A 41 4.64 51.87 18.15
CA PHE A 41 4.49 51.13 16.90
C PHE A 41 5.43 49.91 16.80
N GLU A 42 6.65 50.03 17.33
CA GLU A 42 7.61 48.92 17.40
C GLU A 42 7.06 47.75 18.24
N ALA A 43 6.36 48.04 19.33
CA ALA A 43 5.73 47.02 20.15
C ALA A 43 4.56 46.31 19.43
N VAL A 44 3.80 47.03 18.59
CA VAL A 44 2.77 46.43 17.72
C VAL A 44 3.40 45.54 16.65
N GLN A 45 4.49 45.99 16.02
CA GLN A 45 5.21 45.18 15.03
C GLN A 45 5.80 43.91 15.64
N ALA A 46 6.48 44.01 16.78
CA ALA A 46 7.03 42.87 17.49
C ALA A 46 5.95 41.85 17.87
N HIS A 47 4.79 42.32 18.33
CA HIS A 47 3.66 41.45 18.64
C HIS A 47 3.08 40.75 17.39
N GLU A 48 2.96 41.47 16.28
CA GLU A 48 2.47 40.91 15.02
C GLU A 48 3.43 39.87 14.43
N GLU A 49 4.73 40.13 14.53
CA GLU A 49 5.78 39.19 14.16
C GLU A 49 5.75 37.92 15.03
N GLU A 50 5.61 38.08 16.35
CA GLU A 50 5.48 36.96 17.28
C GLU A 50 4.22 36.12 16.99
N ARG A 51 3.09 36.79 16.68
CA ARG A 51 1.84 36.13 16.29
C ARG A 51 2.00 35.32 15.00
N ARG A 52 2.63 35.90 13.98
CA ARG A 52 2.88 35.21 12.70
C ARG A 52 3.83 34.03 12.86
N ARG A 53 4.88 34.20 13.66
CA ARG A 53 5.82 33.13 13.99
C ARG A 53 5.12 31.96 14.69
N LEU A 54 4.37 32.24 15.76
CA LEU A 54 3.63 31.20 16.49
C LEU A 54 2.56 30.53 15.62
N ALA A 55 1.89 31.27 14.74
CA ALA A 55 0.94 30.69 13.79
C ALA A 55 1.63 29.70 12.82
N ALA A 56 2.85 30.02 12.36
CA ALA A 56 3.65 29.10 11.56
C ALA A 56 4.06 27.86 12.36
N GLU A 57 4.54 28.02 13.59
CA GLU A 57 4.92 26.92 14.48
C GLU A 57 3.73 25.99 14.80
N VAL A 58 2.52 26.55 15.04
CA VAL A 58 1.28 25.77 15.22
C VAL A 58 0.94 24.97 13.96
N LYS A 59 1.09 25.57 12.77
CA LYS A 59 0.82 24.89 11.50
C LYS A 59 1.75 23.70 11.29
N GLU A 60 3.05 23.86 11.58
CA GLU A 60 4.04 22.79 11.51
C GLU A 60 3.74 21.68 12.54
N ALA A 61 3.44 22.05 13.79
CA ALA A 61 3.10 21.09 14.83
C ALA A 61 1.84 20.27 14.48
N ARG A 62 0.82 20.88 13.86
CA ARG A 62 -0.36 20.16 13.35
C ARG A 62 0.00 19.16 12.25
N ALA A 63 0.90 19.54 11.34
CA ALA A 63 1.36 18.65 10.28
C ALA A 63 2.15 17.46 10.85
N GLU A 64 3.02 17.71 11.84
CA GLU A 64 3.76 16.67 12.57
C GLU A 64 2.82 15.69 13.28
N MET A 65 1.83 16.19 14.04
CA MET A 65 0.84 15.36 14.72
C MET A 65 0.02 14.50 13.75
N LYS A 66 -0.33 15.05 12.57
CA LYS A 66 -1.01 14.29 11.51
C LYS A 66 -0.13 13.17 10.95
N ARG A 67 1.16 13.43 10.75
CA ARG A 67 2.13 12.42 10.28
C ARG A 67 2.33 11.31 11.33
N GLU A 68 2.50 11.65 12.60
CA GLU A 68 2.58 10.66 13.69
C GLU A 68 1.33 9.77 13.73
N ARG A 69 0.14 10.37 13.65
CA ARG A 69 -1.12 9.62 13.65
C ARG A 69 -1.25 8.68 12.45
N ALA A 70 -0.82 9.12 11.27
CA ALA A 70 -0.81 8.28 10.07
C ALA A 70 0.16 7.10 10.22
N SER A 71 1.37 7.36 10.72
CA SER A 71 2.36 6.30 10.98
C SER A 71 1.89 5.30 12.02
N LEU A 72 1.24 5.77 13.10
CA LEU A 72 0.64 4.88 14.10
C LEU A 72 -0.49 4.04 13.51
N LYS A 73 -1.33 4.61 12.64
CA LYS A 73 -2.41 3.88 11.96
C LYS A 73 -1.85 2.80 11.03
N GLU A 74 -0.80 3.11 10.29
CA GLU A 74 -0.12 2.14 9.42
C GLU A 74 0.51 1.00 10.23
N ARG A 75 1.22 1.31 11.31
CA ARG A 75 1.77 0.31 12.24
C ARG A 75 0.67 -0.54 12.87
N ALA A 76 -0.44 0.07 13.29
CA ALA A 76 -1.58 -0.65 13.86
C ALA A 76 -2.25 -1.58 12.84
N ALA A 77 -2.39 -1.13 11.58
CA ALA A 77 -2.90 -1.96 10.51
C ALA A 77 -1.98 -3.16 10.23
N GLY A 78 -0.66 -2.97 10.28
CA GLY A 78 0.31 -4.07 10.12
C GLY A 78 0.42 -5.01 11.32
N THR A 79 0.11 -4.56 12.54
CA THR A 79 0.22 -5.40 13.76
C THR A 79 -1.07 -6.13 14.12
N HIS A 80 -2.23 -5.61 13.71
CA HIS A 80 -3.53 -6.26 13.90
C HIS A 80 -4.01 -7.06 12.68
N ASP A 81 -3.22 -7.11 11.61
CA ASP A 81 -3.46 -8.09 10.56
C ASP A 81 -3.16 -9.49 11.11
N ALA A 82 -4.19 -10.33 11.18
CA ALA A 82 -4.09 -11.70 11.65
C ALA A 82 -3.00 -12.48 10.89
N GLY A 83 -2.79 -12.17 9.60
CA GLY A 83 -1.74 -12.76 8.77
C GLY A 83 -0.33 -12.34 9.15
N VAL A 84 -0.12 -11.07 9.51
CA VAL A 84 1.20 -10.58 9.95
C VAL A 84 1.51 -11.07 11.36
N TRP A 85 0.51 -11.12 12.25
CA TRP A 85 0.68 -11.67 13.59
C TRP A 85 1.01 -13.17 13.57
N THR A 86 0.26 -13.97 12.80
CA THR A 86 0.55 -15.40 12.65
C THR A 86 1.89 -15.65 11.97
N SER A 87 2.22 -14.95 10.88
CA SER A 87 3.52 -15.12 10.23
C SER A 87 4.70 -14.72 11.13
N SER A 88 4.58 -13.66 11.93
CA SER A 88 5.59 -13.27 12.92
C SER A 88 5.74 -14.30 14.04
N LEU A 89 4.63 -14.85 14.55
CA LEU A 89 4.61 -15.88 15.59
C LEU A 89 5.26 -17.18 15.09
N LEU A 90 5.03 -17.54 13.83
CA LEU A 90 5.53 -18.76 13.20
C LEU A 90 6.96 -18.62 12.64
N ARG A 91 7.49 -17.38 12.54
CA ARG A 91 8.83 -17.09 11.99
C ARG A 91 9.99 -17.66 12.82
N GLY A 92 9.75 -17.98 14.09
CA GLY A 92 10.74 -18.57 15.00
C GLY A 92 10.65 -20.08 15.14
N ASP A 93 9.71 -20.72 14.44
CA ASP A 93 9.49 -22.17 14.52
C ASP A 93 10.11 -22.84 13.28
N GLU A 94 11.16 -23.63 13.50
CA GLU A 94 11.92 -24.34 12.45
C GLU A 94 11.02 -25.22 11.57
N ARG A 95 9.90 -25.72 12.14
CA ARG A 95 8.91 -26.54 11.43
C ARG A 95 8.17 -25.81 10.31
N PHE A 96 8.11 -24.48 10.36
CA PHE A 96 7.43 -23.63 9.37
C PHE A 96 8.40 -22.79 8.53
N THR A 97 9.70 -22.86 8.82
CA THR A 97 10.75 -22.07 8.15
C THR A 97 11.68 -22.91 7.29
N SER A 98 11.74 -24.24 7.45
CA SER A 98 12.75 -25.09 6.79
C SER A 98 12.24 -26.17 5.83
N THR A 99 10.95 -26.32 5.57
CA THR A 99 10.48 -27.32 4.60
C THR A 99 10.49 -26.71 3.19
N ASP A 100 11.52 -27.07 2.41
CA ASP A 100 11.70 -26.69 1.01
C ASP A 100 10.62 -27.31 0.09
N GLY A 101 9.85 -28.31 0.56
CA GLY A 101 8.72 -28.90 -0.16
C GLY A 101 7.37 -28.23 0.12
N GLU A 102 6.61 -27.91 -0.93
CA GLU A 102 5.22 -27.42 -0.84
C GLU A 102 4.30 -28.44 -0.14
N LEU A 103 4.49 -29.73 -0.44
CA LEU A 103 3.77 -30.85 0.18
C LEU A 103 3.98 -30.93 1.70
N GLU A 104 5.22 -30.75 2.15
CA GLU A 104 5.59 -30.88 3.57
C GLU A 104 5.02 -29.73 4.41
N ARG A 105 4.95 -28.53 3.82
CA ARG A 105 4.26 -27.38 4.42
C ARG A 105 2.75 -27.62 4.55
N ASP A 106 2.11 -28.11 3.50
CA ASP A 106 0.68 -28.41 3.50
C ASP A 106 0.33 -29.48 4.54
N LEU A 107 1.20 -30.50 4.69
CA LEU A 107 1.04 -31.54 5.71
C LEU A 107 1.18 -30.98 7.13
N ALA A 108 2.21 -30.17 7.37
CA ALA A 108 2.47 -29.55 8.66
C ALA A 108 1.36 -28.58 9.08
N GLN A 109 0.76 -27.86 8.11
CA GLN A 109 -0.40 -27.01 8.35
C GLN A 109 -1.67 -27.82 8.63
N ALA A 110 -1.94 -28.87 7.85
CA ALA A 110 -3.15 -29.68 7.98
C ALA A 110 -3.17 -30.52 9.27
N THR A 111 -2.01 -30.75 9.89
CA THR A 111 -1.86 -31.60 11.08
C THR A 111 -1.38 -30.84 12.31
N TYR A 112 -1.45 -29.51 12.29
CA TYR A 112 -1.04 -28.67 13.41
C TYR A 112 -2.00 -28.83 14.61
N GLY A 113 -1.55 -29.53 15.66
CA GLY A 113 -2.30 -29.78 16.89
C GLY A 113 -2.06 -31.19 17.47
N LEU A 114 -2.75 -31.55 18.55
CA LEU A 114 -2.78 -32.93 19.05
C LEU A 114 -3.77 -33.74 18.20
N VAL A 115 -3.27 -34.33 17.11
CA VAL A 115 -4.06 -35.21 16.23
C VAL A 115 -3.67 -36.66 16.48
N SER A 116 -4.62 -37.59 16.40
CA SER A 116 -4.31 -39.01 16.57
C SER A 116 -3.46 -39.52 15.40
N ALA A 117 -2.67 -40.58 15.63
CA ALA A 117 -1.87 -41.20 14.58
C ALA A 117 -2.71 -41.81 13.44
N ALA A 118 -4.00 -42.06 13.65
CA ALA A 118 -4.91 -42.51 12.60
C ALA A 118 -5.30 -41.33 11.69
N ASP A 119 -5.68 -40.20 12.30
CA ASP A 119 -6.09 -38.99 11.58
C ASP A 119 -4.91 -38.41 10.78
N PHE A 120 -3.69 -38.46 11.33
CA PHE A 120 -2.49 -38.02 10.62
C PHE A 120 -2.25 -38.84 9.33
N ARG A 121 -2.42 -40.17 9.40
CA ARG A 121 -2.23 -41.05 8.22
C ARG A 121 -3.28 -40.80 7.15
N GLN A 122 -4.54 -40.67 7.56
CA GLN A 122 -5.62 -40.34 6.63
C GLN A 122 -5.38 -38.97 5.98
N LYS A 123 -5.01 -37.95 6.77
CA LYS A 123 -4.75 -36.60 6.24
C LYS A 123 -3.54 -36.56 5.31
N LYS A 124 -2.53 -37.37 5.60
CA LYS A 124 -1.38 -37.53 4.72
C LYS A 124 -1.78 -38.11 3.36
N GLU A 125 -2.55 -39.20 3.35
CA GLU A 125 -3.05 -39.79 2.10
C GLU A 125 -3.92 -38.82 1.30
N GLU A 126 -4.78 -38.04 1.96
CA GLU A 126 -5.61 -37.02 1.32
C GLU A 126 -4.77 -35.90 0.66
N VAL A 127 -3.74 -35.41 1.35
CA VAL A 127 -2.87 -34.34 0.86
C VAL A 127 -1.98 -34.83 -0.29
N GLU A 128 -1.43 -36.04 -0.17
CA GLU A 128 -0.63 -36.68 -1.23
C GLU A 128 -1.49 -36.91 -2.49
N ALA A 129 -2.72 -37.40 -2.34
CA ALA A 129 -3.63 -37.59 -3.46
C ALA A 129 -4.03 -36.25 -4.13
N ALA A 130 -4.28 -35.20 -3.33
CA ALA A 130 -4.60 -33.88 -3.85
C ALA A 130 -3.42 -33.25 -4.62
N HIS A 131 -2.18 -33.47 -4.16
CA HIS A 131 -0.98 -33.00 -4.85
C HIS A 131 -0.79 -33.72 -6.19
N ALA A 132 -0.94 -35.05 -6.21
CA ALA A 132 -0.85 -35.83 -7.44
C ALA A 132 -1.90 -35.38 -8.48
N GLN A 133 -3.15 -35.14 -8.07
CA GLN A 133 -4.19 -34.62 -8.96
C GLN A 133 -3.86 -33.23 -9.51
N ARG A 134 -3.24 -32.35 -8.72
CA ARG A 134 -2.82 -31.02 -9.17
C ARG A 134 -1.69 -31.11 -10.19
N GLU A 135 -0.73 -32.00 -9.98
CA GLU A 135 0.36 -32.23 -10.94
C GLU A 135 -0.16 -32.80 -12.26
N GLU A 136 -1.09 -33.77 -12.21
CA GLU A 136 -1.75 -34.32 -13.40
C GLU A 136 -2.58 -33.25 -14.14
N ALA A 137 -3.34 -32.43 -13.42
CA ALA A 137 -4.11 -31.34 -14.01
C ALA A 137 -3.19 -30.27 -14.64
N ALA A 138 -2.06 -29.96 -14.01
CA ALA A 138 -1.07 -29.01 -14.54
C ALA A 138 -0.41 -29.56 -15.81
N ALA A 139 -0.07 -30.85 -15.83
CA ALA A 139 0.46 -31.53 -17.02
C ALA A 139 -0.54 -31.53 -18.17
N ALA A 140 -1.82 -31.85 -17.91
CA ALA A 140 -2.88 -31.82 -18.90
C ALA A 140 -3.14 -30.41 -19.46
N ALA A 141 -3.10 -29.38 -18.61
CA ALA A 141 -3.23 -27.99 -19.04
C ALA A 141 -2.05 -27.53 -19.92
N LEU A 142 -0.83 -28.02 -19.64
CA LEU A 142 0.36 -27.74 -20.44
C LEU A 142 0.27 -28.38 -21.83
N GLU A 143 -0.20 -29.63 -21.92
CA GLU A 143 -0.44 -30.35 -23.17
C GLU A 143 -1.47 -29.61 -24.05
N LEU A 144 -2.60 -29.18 -23.47
CA LEU A 144 -3.63 -28.41 -24.16
C LEU A 144 -3.09 -27.08 -24.72
N LYS A 145 -2.27 -26.36 -23.95
CA LYS A 145 -1.63 -25.12 -24.42
C LYS A 145 -0.68 -25.39 -25.59
N ARG A 146 0.14 -26.43 -25.52
CA ARG A 146 1.05 -26.82 -26.61
C ARG A 146 0.28 -27.21 -27.88
N ALA A 147 -0.84 -27.92 -27.74
CA ALA A 147 -1.70 -28.28 -28.86
C ALA A 147 -2.33 -27.04 -29.52
N ALA A 148 -2.80 -26.08 -28.71
CA ALA A 148 -3.36 -24.82 -29.20
C ALA A 148 -2.32 -23.97 -29.95
N GLU A 149 -1.11 -23.83 -29.40
CA GLU A 149 -0.01 -23.10 -30.06
C GLU A 149 0.43 -23.76 -31.38
N ALA A 150 0.44 -25.09 -31.44
CA ALA A 150 0.76 -25.84 -32.65
C ALA A 150 -0.31 -25.64 -33.74
N ALA A 151 -1.59 -25.61 -33.36
CA ALA A 151 -2.69 -25.32 -34.27
C ALA A 151 -2.61 -23.89 -34.83
N GLU A 152 -2.37 -22.90 -33.96
CA GLU A 152 -2.25 -21.50 -34.38
C GLU A 152 -1.07 -21.28 -35.33
N ARG A 153 0.07 -21.94 -35.09
CA ARG A 153 1.23 -21.90 -36.00
C ARG A 153 0.91 -22.48 -37.38
N LYS A 154 0.12 -23.56 -37.46
CA LYS A 154 -0.33 -24.14 -38.73
C LYS A 154 -1.28 -23.20 -39.47
N GLU A 155 -2.24 -22.60 -38.76
CA GLU A 155 -3.19 -21.61 -39.29
C GLU A 155 -2.45 -20.41 -39.91
N ARG A 156 -1.51 -19.81 -39.16
CA ARG A 156 -0.69 -18.69 -39.62
C ARG A 156 0.16 -19.04 -40.84
N LYS A 157 0.76 -20.24 -40.89
CA LYS A 157 1.50 -20.72 -42.08
C LYS A 157 0.59 -20.87 -43.30
N LYS A 158 -0.64 -21.37 -43.12
CA LYS A 158 -1.63 -21.52 -44.20
C LYS A 158 -2.10 -20.16 -44.72
N GLN A 159 -2.36 -19.20 -43.83
CA GLN A 159 -2.72 -17.83 -44.22
C GLN A 159 -1.59 -17.12 -44.97
N LYS A 160 -0.34 -17.24 -44.50
CA LYS A 160 0.83 -16.68 -45.21
C LYS A 160 1.00 -17.28 -46.61
N ARG A 161 0.82 -18.59 -46.78
CA ARG A 161 0.86 -19.26 -48.08
C ARG A 161 -0.25 -18.77 -49.02
N LYS A 162 -1.48 -18.61 -48.51
CA LYS A 162 -2.59 -18.05 -49.30
C LYS A 162 -2.32 -16.61 -49.72
N ALA A 163 -1.79 -15.78 -48.82
CA ALA A 163 -1.45 -14.39 -49.10
C ALA A 163 -0.27 -14.23 -50.07
N GLN A 164 0.69 -15.16 -50.07
CA GLN A 164 1.75 -15.20 -51.07
C GLN A 164 1.23 -15.69 -52.43
N ALA A 165 0.40 -16.73 -52.46
CA ALA A 165 -0.22 -17.21 -53.69
C ALA A 165 -1.12 -16.16 -54.34
N SER A 166 -1.89 -15.39 -53.55
CA SER A 166 -2.71 -14.29 -54.05
C SER A 166 -1.90 -13.09 -54.56
N LYS A 167 -0.62 -12.98 -54.17
CA LYS A 167 0.31 -11.95 -54.66
C LYS A 167 1.02 -12.36 -55.95
N LEU A 168 1.12 -13.66 -56.21
CA LEU A 168 1.69 -14.24 -57.43
C LEU A 168 0.64 -14.50 -58.51
N SER A 169 -0.65 -14.32 -58.21
CA SER A 169 -1.76 -14.51 -59.16
C SER A 169 -2.29 -13.19 -59.76
N PHE A 170 -1.49 -12.12 -59.73
CA PHE A 170 -1.82 -10.83 -60.35
C PHE A 170 -0.55 -10.25 -61.00
N GLU A 171 0.01 -10.98 -61.96
CA GLU A 171 1.07 -10.48 -62.84
C GLU A 171 1.06 -11.32 -64.13
N ASP A 172 -0.13 -11.48 -64.72
CA ASP A 172 -0.35 -11.97 -66.08
C ASP A 172 -1.70 -11.39 -66.54
N GLU A 173 -1.72 -10.08 -66.78
CA GLU A 173 -2.47 -9.46 -67.89
C GLU A 173 -2.22 -7.95 -67.91
N ASP A 174 -1.96 -7.46 -69.13
CA ASP A 174 -2.01 -6.07 -69.60
C ASP A 174 -0.72 -5.23 -69.50
N GLY A 175 0.13 -5.43 -70.51
CA GLY A 175 1.17 -4.49 -70.92
C GLY A 175 1.30 -4.43 -72.46
N ASP A 176 0.17 -4.22 -73.16
CA ASP A 176 0.18 -3.69 -74.53
C ASP A 176 0.71 -2.24 -74.49
N GLY A 177 1.79 -1.98 -75.21
CA GLY A 177 2.43 -0.67 -75.37
C GLY A 177 3.52 -0.69 -76.44
#